data_AF-A0A946ZQT8-F1
#
_entry.id   AF-A0A946ZQT8-F1
#
_cell.length_a   1.000
_cell.length_b   1.000
_cell.length_c   1.000
_cell.angle_alpha   90.00
_cell.angle_beta   90.00
_cell.angle_gamma   90.00
#
_symmetry.space_group_name_H-M   'P 1'
#
loop_
_entity.id
_entity.type
_entity.pdbx_description
1 polymer ?
#
loop_
_entity_poly.entity_id
_entity_poly.type
_entity_poly.pdbx_seq_one_letter_code
_entity_poly.pdbx_strand_id
1 'polypeptide(L)'
;MRLLIQALNLIGIIFLVMLLSHCRRGTGINKEAEPAKELKDLNTVFDDYERLEKSGKYAELAGMIIEVNKDLESAQLFVEAATLYHLSEKKDSAIIMLHKAVDRGMANPTILKKFPGLEKVKTKQMQKLTLRLDSLRQVLHKISNFSLETRAMDQFWPYFKQAKANPDSARTFLKAYILEGPPEIKDYYAIRYYNLDNMYGQMINGAPEYYTYLMAHLNNDSLVGLKNKAAAAMKTFKGLYPDAVFPKVYIVPG
;
A
#
# COMPACT_ATOMS: atom_id res chain seq x y z
N MET A 1 -5.48 54.24 -44.60
CA MET A 1 -5.87 54.38 -43.18
C MET A 1 -7.14 53.61 -42.78
N ARG A 2 -8.20 53.53 -43.61
CA ARG A 2 -9.43 52.75 -43.32
C ARG A 2 -9.25 51.22 -43.19
N LEU A 3 -8.32 50.63 -43.96
CA LEU A 3 -8.05 49.17 -43.92
C LEU A 3 -7.34 48.71 -42.63
N LEU A 4 -6.53 49.58 -42.01
CA LEU A 4 -5.82 49.25 -40.76
C LEU A 4 -6.78 49.19 -39.55
N ILE A 5 -7.82 50.04 -39.55
CA ILE A 5 -8.82 50.12 -38.47
C ILE A 5 -9.78 48.92 -38.53
N GLN A 6 -10.09 48.39 -39.72
CA GLN A 6 -10.90 47.18 -39.86
C GLN A 6 -10.15 45.91 -39.42
N ALA A 7 -8.84 45.83 -39.66
CA ALA A 7 -8.02 44.71 -39.21
C ALA A 7 -7.88 44.66 -37.67
N LEU A 8 -7.74 45.82 -37.01
CA LEU A 8 -7.65 45.91 -35.55
C LEU A 8 -8.98 45.54 -34.85
N ASN A 9 -10.13 45.90 -35.44
CA ASN A 9 -11.44 45.48 -34.91
C ASN A 9 -11.69 43.97 -35.07
N LEU A 10 -11.20 43.35 -36.15
CA LEU A 10 -11.36 41.90 -36.35
C LEU A 10 -10.47 41.09 -35.37
N ILE A 11 -9.24 41.56 -35.12
CA ILE A 11 -8.32 40.93 -34.16
C ILE A 11 -8.86 41.07 -32.73
N GLY A 12 -9.44 42.22 -32.37
CA GLY A 12 -10.08 42.42 -31.05
C GLY A 12 -11.28 41.51 -30.81
N ILE A 13 -12.12 41.27 -31.84
CA ILE A 13 -13.27 40.36 -31.74
C ILE A 13 -12.81 38.91 -31.64
N ILE A 14 -11.77 38.49 -32.38
CA ILE A 14 -11.22 37.13 -32.29
C ILE A 14 -10.61 36.88 -30.91
N PHE A 15 -9.91 37.85 -30.32
CA PHE A 15 -9.35 37.73 -28.96
C PHE A 15 -10.43 37.67 -27.88
N LEU A 16 -11.52 38.44 -28.03
CA LEU A 16 -12.66 38.41 -27.10
C LEU A 16 -13.43 37.08 -27.19
N VAL A 17 -13.58 36.50 -28.40
CA VAL A 17 -14.19 35.18 -28.59
C VAL A 17 -13.28 34.08 -28.03
N MET A 18 -11.96 34.16 -28.17
CA MET A 18 -11.04 33.19 -27.54
C MET A 18 -11.03 33.28 -26.00
N LEU A 19 -11.11 34.49 -25.43
CA LEU A 19 -11.20 34.68 -23.96
C LEU A 19 -12.54 34.18 -23.41
N LEU A 20 -13.65 34.37 -24.13
CA LEU A 20 -14.96 33.83 -23.75
C LEU A 20 -15.08 32.31 -24.00
N SER A 21 -14.26 31.76 -24.91
CA SER A 21 -14.16 30.30 -25.10
C SER A 21 -13.35 29.61 -24.00
N HIS A 22 -12.44 30.33 -23.33
CA HIS A 22 -11.66 29.80 -22.20
C HIS A 22 -12.40 29.85 -20.86
N CYS A 23 -13.48 30.63 -20.75
CA CYS A 23 -14.41 30.60 -19.61
C CYS A 23 -15.58 29.61 -19.77
N ARG A 24 -15.57 28.79 -20.82
CA ARG A 24 -16.58 27.75 -21.06
C ARG A 24 -16.01 26.33 -21.08
N ARG A 25 -15.00 26.05 -20.23
CA ARG A 25 -14.86 24.69 -19.68
C ARG A 25 -15.87 24.55 -18.56
N GLY A 26 -17.05 24.07 -18.94
CA GLY A 26 -18.07 23.63 -18.01
C GLY A 26 -17.45 22.78 -16.92
N THR A 27 -17.76 23.18 -15.69
CA THR A 27 -17.75 22.36 -14.49
C THR A 27 -18.21 20.94 -14.80
N GLY A 28 -17.26 20.02 -14.94
CA GLY A 28 -17.51 18.59 -14.76
C GLY A 28 -17.79 18.31 -13.28
N ILE A 29 -18.83 18.92 -12.72
CA ILE A 29 -19.40 18.54 -11.41
C ILE A 29 -20.49 17.53 -11.74
N ASN A 30 -20.02 16.35 -12.11
CA ASN A 30 -20.69 15.05 -11.99
C ASN A 30 -19.60 13.99 -12.14
N LYS A 31 -18.45 14.19 -11.47
CA LYS A 31 -17.72 13.04 -10.97
C LYS A 31 -18.61 12.55 -9.85
N GLU A 32 -19.37 11.49 -10.08
CA GLU A 32 -19.99 10.73 -9.01
C GLU A 32 -18.92 10.61 -7.91
N ALA A 33 -19.22 11.14 -6.72
CA ALA A 33 -18.31 11.04 -5.61
C ALA A 33 -17.98 9.57 -5.46
N GLU A 34 -16.70 9.20 -5.62
CA GLU A 34 -16.29 7.82 -5.39
C GLU A 34 -16.78 7.45 -3.98
N PRO A 35 -17.44 6.29 -3.82
CA PRO A 35 -17.95 5.90 -2.52
C PRO A 35 -16.81 5.89 -1.50
N ALA A 36 -17.09 6.40 -0.31
CA ALA A 36 -16.09 6.49 0.74
C ALA A 36 -15.49 5.10 1.02
N LYS A 37 -14.16 5.00 1.02
CA LYS A 37 -13.46 3.75 1.29
C LYS A 37 -13.86 3.18 2.65
N GLU A 38 -14.15 1.89 2.67
CA GLU A 38 -14.52 1.14 3.85
C GLU A 38 -13.30 0.38 4.40
N LEU A 39 -13.13 0.37 5.72
CA LEU A 39 -12.13 -0.48 6.35
C LEU A 39 -12.89 -1.59 7.09
N LYS A 40 -12.98 -2.75 6.46
CA LYS A 40 -13.70 -3.90 7.02
C LYS A 40 -12.89 -4.54 8.13
N ASP A 41 -13.60 -5.09 9.11
CA ASP A 41 -13.00 -5.84 10.21
C ASP A 41 -12.46 -7.19 9.71
N LEU A 42 -11.14 -7.39 9.78
CA LEU A 42 -10.52 -8.64 9.33
C LEU A 42 -10.84 -9.83 10.27
N ASN A 43 -11.31 -9.59 11.50
CA ASN A 43 -11.78 -10.66 12.38
C ASN A 43 -12.92 -11.46 11.75
N THR A 44 -13.77 -10.82 10.95
CA THR A 44 -14.86 -11.49 10.24
C THR A 44 -14.37 -12.61 9.30
N VAL A 45 -13.13 -12.50 8.81
CA VAL A 45 -12.49 -13.58 8.05
C VAL A 45 -11.91 -14.64 8.98
N PHE A 46 -11.26 -14.23 10.08
CA PHE A 46 -10.63 -15.16 11.02
C PHE A 46 -11.63 -16.05 11.76
N ASP A 47 -12.81 -15.54 12.06
CA ASP A 47 -13.90 -16.30 12.68
C ASP A 47 -14.30 -17.52 11.82
N ASP A 48 -14.22 -17.38 10.50
CA ASP A 48 -14.53 -18.43 9.53
C ASP A 48 -13.30 -19.18 9.02
N TYR A 49 -12.10 -18.70 9.31
CA TYR A 49 -10.85 -19.19 8.73
C TYR A 49 -10.63 -20.66 9.06
N GLU A 50 -10.63 -21.01 10.35
CA GLU A 50 -10.37 -22.38 10.81
C GLU A 50 -11.43 -23.36 10.27
N ARG A 51 -12.69 -22.93 10.25
CA ARG A 51 -13.82 -23.73 9.75
C ARG A 51 -13.68 -24.02 8.26
N LEU A 52 -13.39 -23.00 7.45
CA LEU A 52 -13.27 -23.12 5.99
C LEU A 52 -12.01 -23.88 5.59
N GLU A 53 -10.89 -23.64 6.27
CA GLU A 53 -9.63 -24.37 6.08
C GLU A 53 -9.81 -25.87 6.35
N LYS A 54 -10.36 -26.24 7.53
CA LYS A 54 -10.62 -27.65 7.88
C LYS A 54 -11.57 -28.34 6.90
N SER A 55 -12.47 -27.58 6.28
CA SER A 55 -13.42 -28.09 5.28
C SER A 55 -12.86 -28.11 3.85
N GLY A 56 -11.60 -27.71 3.64
CA GLY A 56 -10.97 -27.61 2.32
C GLY A 56 -11.57 -26.53 1.41
N LYS A 57 -12.33 -25.59 1.97
CA LYS A 57 -13.05 -24.53 1.23
C LYS A 57 -12.15 -23.31 0.94
N TYR A 58 -10.93 -23.56 0.49
CA TYR A 58 -9.91 -22.51 0.32
C TYR A 58 -10.31 -21.40 -0.66
N ALA A 59 -11.02 -21.74 -1.75
CA ALA A 59 -11.48 -20.73 -2.71
C ALA A 59 -12.54 -19.78 -2.14
N GLU A 60 -13.37 -20.27 -1.21
CA GLU A 60 -14.38 -19.47 -0.49
C GLU A 60 -13.68 -18.50 0.47
N LEU A 61 -12.73 -19.02 1.26
CA LEU A 61 -11.91 -18.21 2.17
C LEU A 61 -11.08 -17.15 1.43
N ALA A 62 -10.49 -17.49 0.28
CA ALA A 62 -9.80 -16.52 -0.57
C ALA A 62 -10.73 -15.38 -1.03
N GLY A 63 -11.99 -15.71 -1.36
CA GLY A 63 -13.02 -14.74 -1.73
C GLY A 63 -13.33 -13.78 -0.58
N MET A 64 -13.46 -14.29 0.65
CA MET A 64 -13.66 -13.46 1.84
C MET A 64 -12.48 -12.50 2.08
N ILE A 65 -11.25 -12.99 1.97
CA ILE A 65 -10.04 -12.16 2.11
C ILE A 65 -10.02 -11.04 1.06
N ILE A 66 -10.34 -11.34 -0.19
CA ILE A 66 -10.39 -10.33 -1.25
C ILE A 66 -11.46 -9.28 -0.95
N GLU A 67 -12.61 -9.69 -0.42
CA GLU A 67 -13.73 -8.80 -0.13
C GLU A 67 -13.43 -7.84 1.03
N VAL A 68 -12.71 -8.29 2.06
CA VAL A 68 -12.22 -7.40 3.13
C VAL A 68 -11.02 -6.56 2.70
N ASN A 69 -10.24 -7.05 1.74
CA ASN A 69 -9.08 -6.34 1.21
C ASN A 69 -9.42 -5.34 0.08
N LYS A 70 -10.70 -5.20 -0.28
CA LYS A 70 -11.14 -4.39 -1.44
C LYS A 70 -10.61 -2.96 -1.40
N ASP A 71 -10.76 -2.29 -0.26
CA ASP A 71 -10.35 -0.89 -0.07
C ASP A 71 -9.04 -0.77 0.73
N LEU A 72 -8.75 -1.78 1.58
CA LEU A 72 -7.49 -1.85 2.32
C LEU A 72 -6.31 -2.04 1.36
N GLU A 73 -6.44 -2.89 0.34
CA GLU A 73 -5.43 -3.16 -0.69
C GLU A 73 -4.05 -3.57 -0.13
N SER A 74 -4.02 -4.31 0.97
CA SER A 74 -2.83 -4.93 1.53
C SER A 74 -2.24 -5.94 0.55
N ALA A 75 -0.94 -5.81 0.28
CA ALA A 75 -0.18 -6.78 -0.48
C ALA A 75 -0.10 -8.13 0.24
N GLN A 76 0.01 -8.12 1.56
CA GLN A 76 0.00 -9.33 2.38
C GLN A 76 -1.31 -10.12 2.22
N LEU A 77 -2.47 -9.45 2.26
CA LEU A 77 -3.75 -10.14 2.06
C LEU A 77 -3.92 -10.67 0.63
N PHE A 78 -3.32 -10.02 -0.37
CA PHE A 78 -3.26 -10.61 -1.72
C PHE A 78 -2.39 -11.86 -1.78
N VAL A 79 -1.26 -11.90 -1.04
CA VAL A 79 -0.45 -13.13 -0.94
C VAL A 79 -1.24 -14.24 -0.26
N GLU A 80 -1.97 -13.93 0.80
CA GLU A 80 -2.81 -14.92 1.50
C GLU A 80 -3.90 -15.49 0.58
N ALA A 81 -4.62 -14.63 -0.14
CA ALA A 81 -5.60 -15.06 -1.13
C ALA A 81 -4.96 -15.89 -2.26
N ALA A 82 -3.72 -15.55 -2.68
CA ALA A 82 -2.99 -16.34 -3.66
C ALA A 82 -2.72 -17.76 -3.14
N THR A 83 -2.30 -17.90 -1.88
CA THR A 83 -2.03 -19.19 -1.22
C THR A 83 -3.27 -20.07 -1.24
N LEU A 84 -4.41 -19.51 -0.82
CA LEU A 84 -5.68 -20.23 -0.76
C LEU A 84 -6.22 -20.61 -2.15
N TYR A 85 -6.05 -19.74 -3.15
CA TYR A 85 -6.37 -20.13 -4.54
C TYR A 85 -5.46 -21.23 -5.06
N HIS A 86 -4.17 -21.21 -4.70
CA HIS A 86 -3.26 -22.28 -5.08
C HIS A 86 -3.66 -23.61 -4.43
N LEU A 87 -4.02 -23.61 -3.13
CA LEU A 87 -4.50 -24.78 -2.40
C LEU A 87 -5.82 -25.34 -2.95
N SER A 88 -6.65 -24.51 -3.60
CA SER A 88 -7.87 -24.94 -4.30
C SER A 88 -7.66 -25.22 -5.80
N GLU A 89 -6.41 -25.41 -6.22
CA GLU A 89 -6.01 -25.66 -7.62
C GLU A 89 -6.39 -24.55 -8.62
N LYS A 90 -6.84 -23.39 -8.14
CA LYS A 90 -7.17 -22.20 -8.96
C LYS A 90 -5.92 -21.39 -9.28
N LYS A 91 -5.00 -22.00 -10.03
CA LYS A 91 -3.66 -21.43 -10.32
C LYS A 91 -3.71 -20.06 -11.00
N ASP A 92 -4.64 -19.84 -11.93
CA ASP A 92 -4.79 -18.53 -12.59
C ASP A 92 -5.19 -17.43 -11.60
N SER A 93 -6.12 -17.71 -10.68
CA SER A 93 -6.50 -16.78 -9.62
C SER A 93 -5.32 -16.48 -8.69
N ALA A 94 -4.52 -17.49 -8.34
CA ALA A 94 -3.31 -17.30 -7.55
C ALA A 94 -2.31 -16.35 -8.25
N ILE A 95 -2.07 -16.53 -9.55
CA ILE A 95 -1.19 -15.67 -10.36
C ILE A 95 -1.72 -14.22 -10.38
N ILE A 96 -3.03 -14.02 -10.55
CA ILE A 96 -3.64 -12.68 -10.52
C ILE A 96 -3.44 -12.03 -9.16
N MET A 97 -3.62 -12.77 -8.07
CA MET A 97 -3.40 -12.23 -6.72
C MET A 97 -1.93 -11.87 -6.49
N LEU A 98 -0.98 -12.68 -6.96
CA LEU A 98 0.45 -12.33 -6.90
C LEU A 98 0.78 -11.06 -7.70
N HIS A 99 0.14 -10.83 -8.84
CA HIS A 99 0.25 -9.56 -9.55
C HIS A 99 -0.23 -8.38 -8.69
N LYS A 100 -1.41 -8.51 -8.07
CA LYS A 100 -1.95 -7.47 -7.17
C LYS A 100 -1.03 -7.21 -5.98
N ALA A 101 -0.45 -8.26 -5.39
CA ALA A 101 0.51 -8.12 -4.31
C ALA A 101 1.75 -7.30 -4.76
N VAL A 102 2.32 -7.60 -5.93
CA VAL A 102 3.44 -6.80 -6.46
C VAL A 102 3.01 -5.36 -6.78
N ASP A 103 1.81 -5.15 -7.33
CA ASP A 103 1.25 -3.81 -7.61
C ASP A 103 1.11 -2.97 -6.33
N ARG A 104 0.91 -3.62 -5.18
CA ARG A 104 0.77 -2.99 -3.86
C ARG A 104 2.04 -2.97 -3.03
N GLY A 105 3.19 -3.28 -3.63
CA GLY A 105 4.50 -3.08 -3.02
C GLY A 105 5.15 -4.33 -2.43
N MET A 106 4.61 -5.53 -2.64
CA MET A 106 5.31 -6.77 -2.29
C MET A 106 6.64 -6.83 -3.03
N ALA A 107 7.73 -6.83 -2.26
CA ALA A 107 9.11 -6.84 -2.75
C ALA A 107 9.80 -8.19 -2.49
N ASN A 108 9.16 -9.31 -2.86
CA ASN A 108 9.72 -10.65 -2.69
C ASN A 108 9.94 -11.36 -4.05
N PRO A 109 11.15 -11.32 -4.62
CA PRO A 109 11.46 -11.92 -5.92
C PRO A 109 11.53 -13.46 -5.89
N THR A 110 11.35 -14.07 -4.72
CA THR A 110 11.36 -15.52 -4.52
C THR A 110 10.00 -16.06 -4.12
N ILE A 111 8.94 -15.24 -4.18
CA ILE A 111 7.60 -15.59 -3.70
C ILE A 111 7.06 -16.90 -4.29
N LEU A 112 7.38 -17.20 -5.55
CA LEU A 112 6.96 -18.44 -6.23
C LEU A 112 7.47 -19.72 -5.55
N LYS A 113 8.53 -19.67 -4.73
CA LYS A 113 8.98 -20.83 -3.94
C LYS A 113 7.92 -21.30 -2.94
N LYS A 114 6.97 -20.43 -2.57
CA LYS A 114 5.82 -20.77 -1.72
C LYS A 114 4.67 -21.45 -2.49
N PHE A 115 4.77 -21.56 -3.82
CA PHE A 115 3.70 -22.04 -4.69
C PHE A 115 4.21 -23.16 -5.63
N PRO A 116 4.47 -24.37 -5.10
CA PRO A 116 5.06 -25.45 -5.88
C PRO A 116 4.28 -25.75 -7.17
N GLY A 117 4.97 -25.75 -8.31
CA GLY A 117 4.38 -26.07 -9.61
C GLY A 117 3.58 -24.93 -10.24
N LEU A 118 3.47 -23.77 -9.58
CA LEU A 118 2.85 -22.58 -10.18
C LEU A 118 3.71 -22.03 -11.33
N GLU A 119 5.03 -22.14 -11.21
CA GLU A 119 6.01 -21.74 -12.23
C GLU A 119 5.87 -22.51 -13.56
N LYS A 120 5.21 -23.69 -13.54
CA LYS A 120 5.00 -24.53 -14.71
C LYS A 120 3.75 -24.14 -15.52
N VAL A 121 2.94 -23.21 -15.02
CA VAL A 121 1.71 -22.76 -15.69
C VAL A 121 2.07 -21.96 -16.95
N LYS A 122 1.68 -22.46 -18.12
CA LYS A 122 2.02 -21.86 -19.42
C LYS A 122 0.99 -20.81 -19.86
N THR A 123 0.88 -19.70 -19.11
CA THR A 123 -0.02 -18.57 -19.44
C THR A 123 0.76 -17.26 -19.61
N LYS A 124 0.18 -16.30 -20.35
CA LYS A 124 0.75 -14.95 -20.51
C LYS A 124 0.90 -14.22 -19.16
N GLN A 125 -0.04 -14.44 -18.24
CA GLN A 125 0.03 -13.84 -16.89
C GLN A 125 1.19 -14.42 -16.09
N MET A 126 1.41 -15.75 -16.13
CA MET A 126 2.56 -16.36 -15.47
C MET A 126 3.88 -15.83 -16.03
N GLN A 127 4.01 -15.73 -17.35
CA GLN A 127 5.20 -15.15 -17.99
C GLN A 127 5.44 -13.70 -17.55
N LYS A 128 4.39 -12.88 -17.51
CA LYS A 128 4.47 -11.50 -17.03
C LYS A 128 4.88 -11.43 -15.56
N LEU A 129 4.35 -12.32 -14.71
CA LEU A 129 4.71 -12.39 -13.30
C LEU A 129 6.18 -12.74 -13.12
N THR A 130 6.68 -13.76 -13.83
CA THR A 130 8.10 -14.14 -13.81
C THR A 130 9.00 -12.96 -14.19
N LEU A 131 8.71 -12.26 -15.29
CA LEU A 131 9.49 -11.08 -15.72
C LEU A 131 9.50 -9.97 -14.65
N ARG A 132 8.36 -9.72 -13.99
CA ARG A 132 8.28 -8.75 -12.89
C ARG A 132 9.13 -9.17 -11.70
N LEU A 133 9.10 -10.44 -11.32
CA LEU A 133 9.87 -10.97 -10.20
C LEU A 133 11.38 -10.98 -10.49
N ASP A 134 11.78 -11.25 -11.73
CA ASP A 134 13.17 -11.14 -12.17
C ASP A 134 13.65 -9.69 -12.15
N SER A 135 12.82 -8.75 -12.62
CA SER A 135 13.10 -7.31 -12.51
C SER A 135 13.24 -6.88 -11.05
N LEU A 136 12.36 -7.33 -10.16
CA LEU A 136 12.49 -7.07 -8.72
C LEU A 136 13.78 -7.64 -8.16
N ARG A 137 14.17 -8.86 -8.56
CA ARG A 137 15.43 -9.47 -8.11
C ARG A 137 16.64 -8.61 -8.50
N GLN A 138 16.69 -8.15 -9.76
CA GLN A 138 17.78 -7.30 -10.25
C GLN A 138 17.87 -5.97 -9.49
N VAL A 139 16.72 -5.35 -9.18
CA VAL A 139 16.67 -4.14 -8.37
C VAL A 139 17.15 -4.44 -6.95
N LEU A 140 16.58 -5.45 -6.29
CA LEU A 140 16.84 -5.72 -4.89
C LEU A 140 18.22 -6.32 -4.61
N HIS A 141 18.91 -6.90 -5.60
CA HIS A 141 20.30 -7.35 -5.41
C HIS A 141 21.30 -6.22 -5.18
N LYS A 142 20.97 -4.99 -5.59
CA LYS A 142 21.83 -3.82 -5.44
C LYS A 142 21.67 -3.26 -4.03
N ILE A 143 22.74 -3.29 -3.23
CA ILE A 143 22.73 -2.70 -1.87
C ILE A 143 22.34 -1.22 -1.91
N SER A 144 22.64 -0.48 -2.99
CA SER A 144 22.24 0.92 -3.15
C SER A 144 20.72 1.13 -3.11
N ASN A 145 19.93 0.08 -3.27
CA ASN A 145 18.47 0.12 -3.21
C ASN A 145 17.92 -0.29 -1.83
N PHE A 146 18.79 -0.71 -0.90
CA PHE A 146 18.44 -0.82 0.51
C PHE A 146 18.14 0.57 1.07
N SER A 147 17.01 0.71 1.76
CA SER A 147 16.71 1.90 2.53
C SER A 147 15.91 1.54 3.77
N LEU A 148 16.12 2.33 4.82
CA LEU A 148 15.26 2.34 5.99
C LEU A 148 14.40 3.60 5.91
N GLU A 149 13.11 3.39 5.65
CA GLU A 149 12.12 4.39 5.28
C GLU A 149 11.25 4.76 6.50
N THR A 150 11.03 6.05 6.70
CA THR A 150 10.26 6.58 7.84
C THR A 150 8.89 7.14 7.44
N ARG A 151 8.55 7.09 6.14
CA ARG A 151 7.34 7.74 5.61
C ARG A 151 6.07 7.37 6.37
N ALA A 152 5.86 6.10 6.70
CA ALA A 152 4.69 5.66 7.48
C ALA A 152 4.66 6.32 8.87
N MET A 153 5.80 6.30 9.58
CA MET A 153 5.96 7.00 10.85
C MET A 153 5.71 8.51 10.73
N ASP A 154 6.31 9.17 9.74
CA ASP A 154 6.19 10.61 9.55
C ASP A 154 4.72 11.01 9.27
N GLN A 155 3.99 10.19 8.52
CA GLN A 155 2.56 10.39 8.26
C GLN A 155 1.65 10.02 9.44
N PHE A 156 2.09 9.14 10.35
CA PHE A 156 1.28 8.71 11.49
C PHE A 156 1.03 9.84 12.49
N TRP A 157 2.05 10.65 12.80
CA TRP A 157 2.00 11.60 13.93
C TRP A 157 0.84 12.62 13.85
N PRO A 158 0.51 13.22 12.69
CA PRO A 158 -0.66 14.10 12.57
C PRO A 158 -2.00 13.42 12.90
N TYR A 159 -2.20 12.16 12.51
CA TYR A 159 -3.41 11.40 12.82
C TYR A 159 -3.44 11.00 14.29
N PHE A 160 -2.30 10.57 14.83
CA PHE A 160 -2.17 10.26 16.25
C PHE A 160 -2.50 11.46 17.14
N LYS A 161 -1.99 12.65 16.81
CA LYS A 161 -2.28 13.88 17.55
C LYS A 161 -3.78 14.21 17.54
N GLN A 162 -4.43 14.07 16.40
CA GLN A 162 -5.88 14.29 16.29
C GLN A 162 -6.68 13.25 17.07
N ALA A 163 -6.27 11.97 17.00
CA ALA A 163 -6.90 10.87 17.72
C ALA A 163 -6.77 11.03 19.23
N LYS A 164 -5.57 11.38 19.73
CA LYS A 164 -5.32 11.64 21.16
C LYS A 164 -6.15 12.81 21.67
N ALA A 165 -6.26 13.89 20.88
CA ALA A 165 -7.02 15.08 21.26
C ALA A 165 -8.55 14.88 21.22
N ASN A 166 -9.04 13.93 20.43
CA ASN A 166 -10.47 13.69 20.22
C ASN A 166 -10.79 12.19 20.34
N PRO A 167 -10.80 11.61 21.55
CA PRO A 167 -10.98 10.16 21.75
C PRO A 167 -12.24 9.59 21.07
N ASP A 168 -13.35 10.32 21.09
CA ASP A 168 -14.62 9.90 20.47
C ASP A 168 -14.52 9.78 18.94
N SER A 169 -13.62 10.55 18.31
CA SER A 169 -13.36 10.54 16.87
C SER A 169 -12.04 9.83 16.50
N ALA A 170 -11.33 9.26 17.47
CA ALA A 170 -10.01 8.68 17.25
C ALA A 170 -9.99 7.59 16.19
N ARG A 171 -11.02 6.73 16.17
CA ARG A 171 -11.19 5.68 15.17
C ARG A 171 -11.25 6.25 13.75
N THR A 172 -11.93 7.37 13.55
CA THR A 172 -12.02 8.04 12.25
C THR A 172 -10.64 8.48 11.77
N PHE A 173 -9.83 9.09 12.65
CA PHE A 173 -8.47 9.51 12.30
C PHE A 173 -7.53 8.33 12.04
N LEU A 174 -7.59 7.27 12.85
CA LEU A 174 -6.78 6.07 12.66
C LEU A 174 -7.18 5.31 11.38
N LYS A 175 -8.49 5.25 11.06
CA LYS A 175 -8.99 4.70 9.79
C LYS A 175 -8.45 5.49 8.60
N ALA A 176 -8.49 6.81 8.67
CA ALA A 176 -7.96 7.67 7.61
C ALA A 176 -6.47 7.41 7.38
N TYR A 177 -5.66 7.33 8.45
CA TYR A 177 -4.25 6.96 8.34
C TYR A 177 -4.02 5.62 7.63
N ILE A 178 -4.80 4.59 7.93
CA ILE A 178 -4.66 3.27 7.28
C ILE A 178 -5.00 3.33 5.79
N LEU A 179 -6.07 4.04 5.42
CA LEU A 179 -6.59 4.06 4.05
C LEU A 179 -5.87 5.05 3.12
N GLU A 180 -5.42 6.18 3.67
CA GLU A 180 -4.75 7.29 2.96
C GLU A 180 -3.23 7.22 3.07
N GLY A 181 -2.72 6.53 4.11
CA GLY A 181 -1.30 6.34 4.36
C GLY A 181 -0.60 5.49 3.31
N PRO A 182 0.72 5.32 3.45
CA PRO A 182 1.50 4.65 2.43
C PRO A 182 1.26 3.12 2.43
N PRO A 183 1.57 2.40 1.33
CA PRO A 183 1.24 0.98 1.21
C PRO A 183 1.67 0.09 2.39
N GLU A 184 2.83 0.37 2.98
CA GLU A 184 3.37 -0.36 4.12
C GLU A 184 2.48 -0.33 5.39
N ILE A 185 1.66 0.71 5.60
CA ILE A 185 0.74 0.72 6.76
C ILE A 185 -0.41 -0.28 6.58
N LYS A 186 -0.84 -0.54 5.35
CA LYS A 186 -1.96 -1.45 5.06
C LYS A 186 -1.58 -2.89 5.40
N ASP A 187 -0.37 -3.30 5.03
CA ASP A 187 0.19 -4.60 5.42
C ASP A 187 0.43 -4.68 6.92
N TYR A 188 0.99 -3.63 7.51
CA TYR A 188 1.23 -3.61 8.95
C TYR A 188 -0.08 -3.74 9.74
N TYR A 189 -1.12 -3.00 9.35
CA TYR A 189 -2.46 -3.10 9.94
C TYR A 189 -3.03 -4.52 9.82
N ALA A 190 -2.94 -5.12 8.63
CA ALA A 190 -3.46 -6.46 8.36
C ALA A 190 -2.75 -7.56 9.16
N ILE A 191 -1.49 -7.36 9.55
CA ILE A 191 -0.69 -8.34 10.30
C ILE A 191 -0.74 -8.08 11.82
N ARG A 192 -0.78 -6.82 12.25
CA ARG A 192 -0.62 -6.45 13.66
C ARG A 192 -1.95 -6.27 14.38
N TYR A 193 -2.90 -5.56 13.77
CA TYR A 193 -4.10 -5.09 14.46
C TYR A 193 -5.34 -5.86 14.06
N TYR A 194 -5.46 -6.23 12.78
CA TYR A 194 -6.61 -6.92 12.17
C TYR A 194 -7.91 -6.10 12.14
N ASN A 195 -8.16 -5.29 13.17
CA ASN A 195 -9.32 -4.43 13.29
C ASN A 195 -8.93 -3.08 13.89
N LEU A 196 -9.80 -2.09 13.70
CA LEU A 196 -9.57 -0.72 14.14
C LEU A 196 -9.61 -0.57 15.67
N ASP A 197 -10.41 -1.39 16.35
CA ASP A 197 -10.54 -1.36 17.81
C ASP A 197 -9.27 -1.78 18.52
N ASN A 198 -8.54 -2.77 18.00
CA ASN A 198 -7.24 -3.19 18.50
C ASN A 198 -6.21 -2.06 18.38
N MET A 199 -6.16 -1.39 17.23
CA MET A 199 -5.24 -0.26 17.02
C MET A 199 -5.58 0.91 17.96
N TYR A 200 -6.86 1.26 18.06
CA TYR A 200 -7.35 2.29 18.99
C TYR A 200 -7.04 1.93 20.45
N GLY A 201 -7.34 0.69 20.84
CA GLY A 201 -7.12 0.15 22.17
C GLY A 201 -5.66 0.21 22.58
N GLN A 202 -4.73 -0.09 21.66
CA GLN A 202 -3.30 -0.01 21.95
C GLN A 202 -2.79 1.44 22.00
N MET A 203 -3.14 2.25 21.00
CA MET A 203 -2.51 3.56 20.81
C MET A 203 -3.12 4.68 21.63
N ILE A 204 -4.44 4.65 21.82
CA ILE A 204 -5.19 5.75 22.44
C ILE A 204 -5.56 5.41 23.88
N ASN A 205 -6.08 4.21 24.12
CA ASN A 205 -6.47 3.78 25.46
C ASN A 205 -5.29 3.22 26.26
N GLY A 206 -4.48 2.36 25.66
CA GLY A 206 -3.49 1.54 26.37
C GLY A 206 -2.20 2.27 26.67
N ALA A 207 -1.61 2.92 25.65
CA ALA A 207 -0.26 3.51 25.79
C ALA A 207 -0.09 4.90 25.14
N PRO A 208 -1.02 5.86 25.30
CA PRO A 208 -0.93 7.16 24.61
C PRO A 208 0.35 7.95 24.95
N GLU A 209 0.89 7.81 26.16
CA GLU A 209 2.12 8.50 26.55
C GLU A 209 3.38 7.85 25.97
N TYR A 210 3.36 6.54 25.68
CA TYR A 210 4.44 5.89 24.94
C TYR A 210 4.54 6.45 23.51
N TYR A 211 3.41 6.56 22.80
CA TYR A 211 3.40 7.14 21.45
C TYR A 211 3.73 8.64 21.46
N THR A 212 3.34 9.36 22.52
CA THR A 212 3.74 10.77 22.70
C THR A 212 5.25 10.90 22.89
N TYR A 213 5.85 10.01 23.69
CA TYR A 213 7.29 9.92 23.85
C TYR A 213 7.98 9.61 22.51
N LEU A 214 7.50 8.61 21.76
CA LEU A 214 8.06 8.28 20.45
C LEU A 214 7.99 9.47 19.50
N MET A 215 6.84 10.15 19.40
CA MET A 215 6.68 11.32 18.53
C MET A 215 7.71 12.42 18.85
N ALA A 216 8.07 12.61 20.12
CA ALA A 216 9.04 13.63 20.53
C ALA A 216 10.51 13.23 20.27
N HIS A 217 10.82 11.93 20.20
CA HIS A 217 12.21 11.43 20.18
C HIS A 217 12.57 10.69 18.89
N LEU A 218 11.59 10.22 18.13
CA LEU A 218 11.76 9.42 16.92
C LEU A 218 11.46 10.27 15.69
N ASN A 219 12.52 10.70 15.01
CA ASN A 219 12.46 11.47 13.78
C ASN A 219 13.60 11.05 12.84
N ASN A 220 13.62 11.61 11.64
CA ASN A 220 14.64 11.25 10.64
C ASN A 220 16.08 11.48 11.13
N ASP A 221 16.33 12.54 11.89
CA ASP A 221 17.66 12.89 12.39
C ASP A 221 18.12 11.92 13.48
N SER A 222 17.23 11.57 14.41
CA SER A 222 17.55 10.57 15.45
C SER A 222 17.82 9.18 14.89
N LEU A 223 17.37 8.91 13.66
CA LEU A 223 17.57 7.64 12.96
C LEU A 223 18.79 7.61 12.05
N VAL A 224 19.49 8.72 11.80
CA VAL A 224 20.65 8.74 10.88
C VAL A 224 21.73 7.73 11.29
N GLY A 225 22.06 7.70 12.59
CA GLY A 225 23.04 6.74 13.12
C GLY A 225 22.63 5.28 12.91
N LEU A 226 21.34 4.97 13.09
CA LEU A 226 20.79 3.64 12.84
C LEU A 226 20.82 3.29 11.34
N LYS A 227 20.39 4.22 10.48
CA LYS A 227 20.40 4.05 9.01
C LYS A 227 21.81 3.73 8.50
N ASN A 228 22.82 4.46 8.98
CA ASN A 228 24.22 4.24 8.60
C ASN A 228 24.74 2.86 9.07
N LYS A 229 24.44 2.49 10.33
CA LYS A 229 24.81 1.16 10.86
C LYS A 229 24.14 0.03 10.07
N ALA A 230 22.86 0.18 9.75
CA ALA A 230 22.11 -0.81 8.96
C ALA A 230 22.69 -0.95 7.54
N ALA A 231 22.96 0.16 6.86
CA ALA A 231 23.57 0.13 5.53
C ALA A 231 24.96 -0.53 5.54
N ALA A 232 25.79 -0.24 6.55
CA ALA A 232 27.09 -0.88 6.72
C ALA A 232 26.95 -2.40 6.95
N ALA A 233 26.01 -2.81 7.82
CA ALA A 233 25.72 -4.22 8.06
C ALA A 233 25.25 -4.94 6.78
N MET A 234 24.37 -4.32 5.98
CA MET A 234 23.92 -4.87 4.70
C MET A 234 25.06 -5.01 3.69
N LYS A 235 26.01 -4.07 3.67
CA LYS A 235 27.22 -4.17 2.83
C LYS A 235 28.07 -5.37 3.23
N THR A 236 28.31 -5.57 4.51
CA THR A 236 29.03 -6.76 5.02
C THR A 236 28.27 -8.04 4.66
N PHE A 237 26.95 -8.05 4.88
CA PHE A 237 26.09 -9.20 4.58
C PHE A 237 26.16 -9.60 3.10
N LYS A 238 26.15 -8.65 2.16
CA LYS A 238 26.34 -8.92 0.72
C LYS A 238 27.66 -9.63 0.41
N GLY A 239 28.74 -9.25 1.11
CA GLY A 239 30.04 -9.89 0.94
C GLY A 239 30.03 -11.36 1.32
N LEU A 240 29.24 -11.72 2.33
CA LEU A 240 29.07 -13.10 2.80
C LEU A 240 28.06 -13.89 1.97
N TYR A 241 27.01 -13.22 1.49
CA TYR A 241 25.90 -13.82 0.74
C TYR A 241 25.68 -13.05 -0.57
N PRO A 242 26.41 -13.38 -1.65
CA PRO A 242 26.32 -12.67 -2.93
C PRO A 242 24.90 -12.67 -3.52
N ASP A 243 24.11 -13.71 -3.24
CA ASP A 243 22.73 -13.84 -3.73
C ASP A 243 21.68 -13.18 -2.82
N ALA A 244 22.10 -12.46 -1.77
CA ALA A 244 21.18 -11.71 -0.93
C ALA A 244 20.46 -10.60 -1.71
N VAL A 245 19.24 -10.33 -1.27
CA VAL A 245 18.39 -9.22 -1.73
C VAL A 245 18.16 -8.24 -0.58
N PHE A 246 18.03 -6.97 -0.91
CA PHE A 246 18.00 -5.86 0.05
C PHE A 246 16.74 -5.02 -0.16
N PRO A 247 15.60 -5.44 0.40
CA PRO A 247 14.36 -4.67 0.31
C PRO A 247 14.43 -3.40 1.13
N LYS A 248 13.47 -2.51 0.87
CA LYS A 248 13.17 -1.39 1.76
C LYS A 248 12.64 -1.94 3.08
N VAL A 249 13.07 -1.32 4.18
CA VAL A 249 12.58 -1.61 5.53
C VAL A 249 11.83 -0.37 6.02
N TYR A 250 10.60 -0.54 6.48
CA TYR A 250 9.76 0.56 6.91
C TYR A 250 9.70 0.64 8.44
N ILE A 251 9.86 1.84 8.99
CA ILE A 251 9.55 2.11 10.39
C ILE A 251 8.09 2.50 10.48
N VAL A 252 7.33 1.70 11.22
CA VAL A 252 5.90 1.90 11.45
C VAL A 252 5.66 1.93 12.97
N PRO A 253 5.05 3.00 13.52
CA PRO A 253 4.64 3.06 14.92
C PRO A 253 3.59 1.99 15.20
N GLY A 254 3.87 1.18 16.22
CA GLY A 254 3.30 -0.15 16.40
C GLY A 254 2.98 -0.51 17.82
#